data_AF-A0A356KY44-F1
#
_entry.id   AF-A0A356KY44-F1
#
_cell.length_a   1.000
_cell.length_b   1.000
_cell.length_c   1.000
_cell.angle_alpha   90.00
_cell.angle_beta   90.00
_cell.angle_gamma   90.00
#
_symmetry.space_group_name_H-M   'P 1'
#
loop_
_entity.id
_entity.type
_entity.pdbx_description
1 polymer ?
#
loop_
_entity_poly.entity_id
_entity_poly.type
_entity_poly.pdbx_seq_one_letter_code
_entity_poly.pdbx_strand_id
1 'polypeptide(L)'
;MSRQQRDLGSEVGVVYRRGEKLFLCLGMGELLHGRDGDLSTVHVREGDVLAKRASVGDLCEQWGVEPREVDDFVRPYLVRPEPSRKRTSRRRTSAEREHVWEQLRLQRIRTG
;
A
#
# COMPACT_ATOMS: atom_id res chain seq x y z
N MET A 1 -0.74 16.67 19.10
CA MET A 1 -0.79 15.69 18.00
C MET A 1 0.61 15.57 17.39
N SER A 2 1.24 14.42 17.60
CA SER A 2 2.68 14.20 17.51
C SER A 2 3.21 14.29 16.06
N ARG A 3 4.33 14.99 15.89
CA ARG A 3 5.04 15.22 14.61
C ARG A 3 5.47 13.93 13.88
N GLN A 4 5.38 12.77 14.51
CA GLN A 4 5.85 11.49 13.97
C GLN A 4 4.90 10.83 12.95
N GLN A 5 3.64 11.29 12.84
CA GLN A 5 2.73 10.83 11.77
C GLN A 5 3.10 11.33 10.36
N ARG A 6 4.09 12.23 10.22
CA ARG A 6 4.38 12.90 8.94
C ARG A 6 5.20 12.12 7.93
N ASP A 7 5.81 11.00 8.32
CA ASP A 7 6.67 10.19 7.44
C ASP A 7 6.18 8.74 7.26
N LEU A 8 4.98 8.41 7.75
CA LEU A 8 4.33 7.15 7.38
C LEU A 8 3.79 7.32 5.96
N GLY A 9 4.69 7.06 5.00
CA GLY A 9 4.52 6.90 3.56
C GLY A 9 3.07 6.92 3.09
N SER A 10 2.65 8.09 2.61
CA SER A 10 1.41 8.26 1.85
C SER A 10 1.47 7.63 0.46
N GLU A 11 2.40 6.70 0.24
CA GLU A 11 2.76 6.16 -1.06
C GLU A 11 2.10 4.80 -1.26
N VAL A 12 1.27 4.72 -2.29
CA VAL A 12 0.57 3.50 -2.69
C VAL A 12 1.59 2.43 -3.05
N GLY A 13 1.31 1.17 -2.68
CA GLY A 13 2.19 0.04 -2.94
C GLY A 13 3.19 -0.23 -1.82
N VAL A 14 3.39 0.71 -0.89
CA VAL A 14 4.33 0.51 0.21
C VAL A 14 3.80 -0.50 1.22
N VAL A 15 4.60 -1.50 1.57
CA VAL A 15 4.21 -2.51 2.57
C VAL A 15 4.57 -2.03 3.98
N TYR A 16 3.61 -2.14 4.88
CA TYR A 16 3.75 -1.89 6.31
C TYR A 16 3.67 -3.19 7.10
N ARG A 17 4.29 -3.20 8.28
CA ARG A 17 4.21 -4.29 9.24
C ARG A 17 3.67 -3.79 10.57
N ARG A 18 2.73 -4.55 11.14
CA ARG A 18 2.25 -4.40 12.52
C ARG A 18 2.34 -5.74 13.22
N GLY A 19 3.34 -5.91 14.09
CA GLY A 19 3.70 -7.22 14.64
C GLY A 19 4.16 -8.17 13.53
N GLU A 20 3.47 -9.29 13.35
CA GLU A 20 3.73 -10.29 12.30
C GLU A 20 2.85 -10.10 11.05
N LYS A 21 1.91 -9.15 11.09
CA LYS A 21 0.98 -8.89 10.00
C LYS A 21 1.57 -7.89 9.03
N LEU A 22 1.45 -8.20 7.74
CA LEU A 22 1.80 -7.30 6.66
C LEU A 22 0.54 -6.59 6.13
N PHE A 23 0.73 -5.37 5.64
CA PHE A 23 -0.31 -4.47 5.17
C PHE A 23 0.18 -3.72 3.94
N LEU A 24 -0.69 -3.44 2.97
CA LEU A 24 -0.31 -2.68 1.78
C LEU A 24 -0.87 -1.27 1.83
N CYS A 25 -0.06 -0.23 1.65
CA CYS A 25 -0.56 1.14 1.60
C CYS A 25 -1.36 1.39 0.32
N LEU A 26 -2.59 1.88 0.49
CA LEU A 26 -3.48 2.30 -0.60
C LEU A 26 -3.43 3.82 -0.83
N GLY A 27 -2.71 4.55 0.02
CA GLY A 27 -2.62 6.02 0.02
C GLY A 27 -3.42 6.63 1.17
N MET A 28 -3.18 7.93 1.45
CA MET A 28 -3.94 8.73 2.44
C MET A 28 -4.05 8.11 3.85
N GLY A 29 -3.09 7.29 4.27
CA GLY A 29 -3.12 6.64 5.59
C GLY A 29 -4.09 5.44 5.66
N GLU A 30 -4.50 4.91 4.51
CA GLU A 30 -5.24 3.65 4.39
C GLU A 30 -4.30 2.52 4.01
N LEU A 31 -4.50 1.38 4.66
CA LEU A 31 -3.80 0.14 4.40
C LEU A 31 -4.80 -0.94 4.02
N LEU A 32 -4.45 -1.78 3.06
CA LEU A 32 -5.11 -3.03 2.75
C LEU A 32 -4.59 -4.12 3.68
N HIS A 33 -5.52 -4.96 4.13
CA HIS A 33 -5.26 -6.15 4.90
C HIS A 33 -6.14 -7.28 4.38
N GLY A 34 -5.52 -8.41 4.08
CA GLY A 34 -6.21 -9.65 3.78
C GLY A 34 -6.29 -10.53 5.02
N ARG A 35 -7.44 -11.17 5.24
CA ARG A 35 -7.62 -12.14 6.31
C ARG A 35 -8.63 -13.19 5.85
N ASP A 36 -8.27 -14.46 6.00
CA ASP A 36 -9.16 -15.58 5.72
C ASP A 36 -9.74 -15.53 4.28
N GLY A 37 -8.95 -15.02 3.31
CA GLY A 37 -9.36 -14.82 1.90
C GLY A 37 -10.09 -13.49 1.61
N ASP A 38 -10.45 -12.72 2.64
CA ASP A 38 -11.18 -11.46 2.47
C ASP A 38 -10.25 -10.23 2.55
N LEU A 39 -10.45 -9.28 1.63
CA LEU A 39 -9.74 -8.01 1.61
C LEU A 39 -10.52 -6.91 2.34
N SER A 40 -9.83 -6.17 3.19
CA SER A 40 -10.41 -5.06 3.96
C SER A 40 -9.44 -3.90 4.11
N THR A 41 -9.95 -2.69 4.28
CA THR A 41 -9.12 -1.51 4.57
C THR A 41 -9.07 -1.22 6.06
N VAL A 42 -7.90 -0.76 6.51
CA VAL A 42 -7.65 -0.30 7.86
C VAL A 42 -6.85 1.00 7.82
N HIS A 43 -6.94 1.80 8.88
CA HIS A 43 -6.10 2.99 8.99
C HIS A 43 -4.70 2.67 9.53
N VAL A 44 -3.73 3.46 9.07
CA VAL A 44 -2.40 3.53 9.67
C VAL A 44 -2.53 3.91 11.14
N ARG A 45 -1.79 3.21 12.01
CA ARG A 45 -1.74 3.43 13.45
C ARG A 45 -0.32 3.71 13.91
N GLU A 46 -0.23 4.31 15.09
CA GLU A 46 1.03 4.42 15.82
C GLU A 46 1.57 3.02 16.13
N GLY A 47 2.76 2.69 15.61
CA GLY A 47 3.36 1.36 15.66
C GLY A 47 3.48 0.65 14.31
N ASP A 48 2.85 1.16 13.26
CA ASP A 48 3.08 0.65 11.90
C ASP A 48 4.47 1.06 11.41
N VAL A 49 5.24 0.08 10.93
CA VAL A 49 6.60 0.30 10.44
C VAL A 49 6.73 -0.13 8.98
N LEU A 50 7.57 0.57 8.23
CA LEU A 50 7.86 0.25 6.83
C LEU A 50 8.52 -1.13 6.71
N ALA A 51 7.90 -2.04 5.95
CA ALA A 51 8.40 -3.39 5.71
C ALA A 51 9.37 -3.39 4.51
N LYS A 52 10.65 -3.08 4.76
CA LYS A 52 11.69 -2.91 3.71
C LYS A 52 11.95 -4.11 2.79
N ARG A 53 11.43 -5.30 3.11
CA ARG A 53 11.71 -6.56 2.39
C ARG A 53 10.46 -7.33 1.97
N ALA A 54 9.28 -6.79 2.23
CA ALA A 54 8.03 -7.47 1.89
C ALA A 54 7.53 -6.99 0.53
N SER A 55 7.15 -7.93 -0.31
CA SER A 55 6.57 -7.70 -1.64
C SER A 55 5.06 -7.92 -1.62
N VAL A 56 4.37 -7.47 -2.68
CA VAL A 56 2.92 -7.65 -2.83
C VAL A 56 2.51 -9.12 -2.80
N GLY A 57 3.32 -10.01 -3.38
CA GLY A 57 2.96 -11.42 -3.29
C GLY A 57 3.22 -12.02 -1.90
N ASP A 58 4.05 -11.43 -1.03
CA ASP A 58 4.28 -11.96 0.33
C ASP A 58 3.00 -11.73 1.13
N LEU A 59 2.36 -10.57 0.86
CA LEU A 59 1.01 -10.26 1.33
C LEU A 59 0.00 -11.27 0.77
N CYS A 60 0.01 -11.53 -0.55
CA CYS A 60 -0.94 -12.46 -1.18
C CYS A 60 -0.85 -13.87 -0.59
N GLU A 61 0.36 -14.42 -0.45
CA GLU A 61 0.61 -15.72 0.17
C GLU A 61 0.17 -15.74 1.64
N GLN A 62 0.50 -14.70 2.41
CA GLN A 62 0.09 -14.61 3.82
C GLN A 62 -1.44 -14.50 3.99
N TRP A 63 -2.11 -13.84 3.05
CA TRP A 63 -3.55 -13.57 3.11
C TRP A 63 -4.39 -14.68 2.47
N GLY A 64 -3.76 -15.57 1.70
CA GLY A 64 -4.46 -16.60 0.93
C GLY A 64 -5.33 -16.01 -0.17
N VAL A 65 -4.89 -14.91 -0.80
CA VAL A 65 -5.61 -14.22 -1.89
C VAL A 65 -4.79 -14.23 -3.17
N GLU A 66 -5.46 -14.18 -4.31
CA GLU A 66 -4.78 -14.10 -5.59
C GLU A 66 -4.26 -12.67 -5.85
N PRO A 67 -3.07 -12.50 -6.46
CA PRO A 67 -2.55 -11.18 -6.81
C PRO A 67 -3.52 -10.33 -7.64
N ARG A 68 -4.34 -10.98 -8.46
CA ARG A 68 -5.38 -10.32 -9.27
C ARG A 68 -6.47 -9.68 -8.40
N GLU A 69 -6.86 -10.31 -7.30
CA GLU A 69 -7.87 -9.76 -6.40
C GLU A 69 -7.34 -8.49 -5.71
N VAL A 70 -6.06 -8.50 -5.34
CA VAL A 70 -5.38 -7.32 -4.81
C VAL A 70 -5.28 -6.23 -5.88
N ASP A 71 -4.91 -6.56 -7.12
CA ASP A 71 -4.87 -5.59 -8.23
C ASP A 71 -6.23 -4.92 -8.45
N ASP A 72 -7.31 -5.72 -8.53
CA ASP A 72 -8.68 -5.23 -8.74
C ASP A 72 -9.13 -4.33 -7.57
N PHE A 73 -8.73 -4.67 -6.34
CA PHE A 73 -9.00 -3.84 -5.15
C PHE A 73 -8.22 -2.52 -5.15
N VAL A 74 -6.95 -2.54 -5.56
CA VAL A 74 -6.05 -1.38 -5.53
C VAL A 74 -6.34 -0.42 -6.68
N ARG A 75 -6.84 -0.90 -7.82
CA ARG A 75 -7.09 -0.12 -9.04
C ARG A 75 -7.83 1.22 -8.83
N PRO A 76 -8.91 1.32 -8.02
CA PRO A 76 -9.57 2.60 -7.76
C PRO A 76 -8.67 3.63 -7.05
N TYR A 77 -7.70 3.17 -6.26
CA TYR A 77 -6.76 4.01 -5.52
C TYR A 77 -5.60 4.53 -6.40
N LEU A 78 -5.32 3.82 -7.50
CA LEU A 78 -4.37 4.25 -8.53
C LEU A 78 -4.97 5.34 -9.43
N VAL A 79 -6.26 5.24 -9.75
CA VAL A 79 -6.92 6.08 -10.77
C VAL A 79 -7.55 7.35 -10.19
N ARG A 80 -7.95 7.40 -8.90
CA ARG A 80 -8.66 8.57 -8.35
C ARG A 80 -7.75 9.79 -8.12
N PRO A 81 -8.07 10.96 -8.70
CA PRO A 81 -7.58 12.24 -8.24
C PRO A 81 -8.44 12.75 -7.08
N GLU A 82 -7.84 13.28 -6.02
CA GLU A 82 -8.56 14.03 -4.99
C GLU A 82 -9.22 15.29 -5.59
N PRO A 83 -10.44 15.65 -5.18
CA PRO A 83 -10.89 17.03 -5.29
C PRO A 83 -10.09 17.89 -4.28
N SER A 84 -9.30 18.79 -4.86
CA SER A 84 -8.39 19.77 -4.26
C SER A 84 -8.76 20.35 -2.88
N ARG A 85 -7.74 20.58 -2.03
CA ARG A 85 -7.41 21.94 -1.53
C ARG A 85 -6.00 21.99 -0.89
N LYS A 86 -5.14 22.78 -1.54
CA LYS A 86 -3.97 23.53 -1.02
C LYS A 86 -3.07 22.85 0.04
N ARG A 87 -1.87 22.43 -0.39
CA ARG A 87 -0.55 23.00 0.00
C ARG A 87 0.58 22.08 -0.43
N THR A 88 1.43 22.60 -1.31
CA THR A 88 2.89 22.37 -1.42
C THR A 88 3.48 21.22 -0.59
N SER A 89 3.41 20.00 -1.12
CA SER A 89 4.41 18.96 -0.92
C SER A 89 4.35 18.07 -2.16
N ARG A 90 5.49 17.65 -2.70
CA ARG A 90 5.64 16.89 -3.96
C ARG A 90 4.66 15.70 -4.00
N ARG A 91 3.47 15.90 -4.56
CA ARG A 91 2.47 14.84 -4.71
C ARG A 91 2.69 14.21 -6.08
N ARG A 92 3.10 12.95 -6.04
CA ARG A 92 3.19 12.09 -7.22
C ARG A 92 1.82 11.98 -7.90
N THR A 93 1.81 12.17 -9.21
CA THR A 93 0.69 12.00 -10.13
C THR A 93 0.18 10.55 -10.12
N SER A 94 -1.04 10.31 -10.63
CA SER A 94 -1.59 8.95 -10.75
C SER A 94 -0.66 8.03 -11.56
N ALA A 95 -0.03 8.55 -12.62
CA ALA A 95 0.95 7.81 -13.43
C ALA A 95 2.17 7.36 -12.62
N GLU A 96 2.67 8.20 -11.71
CA GLU A 96 3.78 7.82 -10.83
C GLU A 96 3.37 6.77 -9.79
N ARG A 97 2.11 6.77 -9.33
CA ARG A 97 1.60 5.74 -8.40
C ARG A 97 1.44 4.39 -9.08
N GLU A 98 0.91 4.40 -10.30
CA GLU A 98 0.79 3.21 -11.14
C GLU A 98 2.18 2.61 -11.44
N HIS A 99 3.17 3.45 -11.76
CA HIS A 99 4.54 2.99 -11.97
C HIS A 99 5.16 2.34 -10.72
N VAL A 100 4.95 2.92 -9.53
CA VAL A 100 5.42 2.33 -8.26
C VAL A 100 4.76 0.97 -8.01
N TRP A 101 3.44 0.89 -8.25
CA TRP A 101 2.69 -0.36 -8.14
C TRP A 101 3.25 -1.46 -9.07
N GLU A 102 3.48 -1.11 -10.33
CA GLU A 102 4.07 -2.00 -11.32
C GLU A 102 5.46 -2.49 -10.89
N GLN A 103 6.34 -1.61 -10.42
CA GLN A 103 7.68 -2.00 -9.98
C GLN A 103 7.65 -3.00 -8.81
N LEU A 104 6.78 -2.76 -7.83
CA LEU A 104 6.63 -3.64 -6.66
C LEU A 104 6.05 -5.01 -7.04
N ARG A 105 5.13 -5.05 -8.01
CA ARG A 105 4.63 -6.30 -8.59
C ARG A 105 5.75 -7.07 -9.29
N LEU A 106 6.57 -6.38 -10.09
CA LEU A 106 7.63 -6.99 -10.89
C LEU A 106 8.83 -7.48 -10.06
N GLN A 107 9.16 -6.80 -8.95
CA GLN A 107 10.28 -7.20 -8.08
C GLN A 107 10.18 -8.65 -7.59
N ARG A 108 8.97 -9.19 -7.51
CA ARG A 108 8.72 -10.56 -7.07
C ARG A 108 8.68 -11.59 -8.20
N ILE A 109 8.31 -11.19 -9.43
CA ILE A 109 8.28 -12.11 -10.59
C ILE A 109 9.69 -12.51 -11.01
N ARG A 110 10.71 -11.69 -10.71
CA ARG A 110 12.13 -11.99 -11.00
C ARG A 110 12.86 -12.81 -9.94
N THR A 111 12.23 -13.12 -8.81
CA THR A 111 12.77 -14.09 -7.84
C THR A 111 12.20 -15.48 -8.13
N GLY A 112 12.70 -16.07 -9.21
CA GLY A 112 12.53 -17.47 -9.59
C GLY A 112 13.87 -17.99 -10.09
#